data_AF-A0A2E8IDB9-F1
#
_entry.id   AF-A0A2E8IDB9-F1
#
_cell.length_a   1.000
_cell.length_b   1.000
_cell.length_c   1.000
_cell.angle_alpha   90.00
_cell.angle_beta   90.00
_cell.angle_gamma   90.00
#
_symmetry.space_group_name_H-M   'P 1'
#
loop_
_entity.id
_entity.type
_entity.pdbx_description
1 polymer ?
#
loop_
_entity_poly.entity_id
_entity_poly.type
_entity_poly.pdbx_seq_one_letter_code
_entity_poly.pdbx_strand_id
1 'polypeptide(L)'
;MAFELTEDLIEQIENFIEVGDNTSILALLEEVHHADIAEILDEISTEEATYLIKLLDSEKTSEALMELDEDYREEILDNLSPQEIADELNELDTDDAVDFLSELDEDIQRQVIDAIEDEEHARDIIEMLRYDEDSAGGLMAKELVRVRETWTVAGCVRKMRAQAQNVTRVHSVYVVDKNDHLIGRLSLKDLLTAEAKSNISDIYIPNVDSVNVHDTAEDVARIMQKYDLEAVPVVNDA
;
A
#
# COMPACT_ATOMS: atom_id res chain seq x y z
N MET A 1 5.57 -2.40 25.20
CA MET A 1 6.06 -1.07 25.60
C MET A 1 6.09 -0.25 24.33
N ALA A 2 6.01 1.08 24.40
CA ALA A 2 6.28 1.89 23.21
C ALA A 2 7.74 1.64 22.82
N PHE A 3 8.02 1.55 21.51
CA PHE A 3 9.38 1.58 21.01
C PHE A 3 10.03 2.91 21.44
N GLU A 4 11.32 2.86 21.76
CA GLU A 4 12.11 4.05 22.11
C GLU A 4 13.46 3.91 21.42
N LEU A 5 13.69 4.78 20.44
CA LEU A 5 14.99 4.90 19.78
C LEU A 5 16.00 5.44 20.80
N THR A 6 17.05 4.68 21.06
CA THR A 6 18.08 5.05 22.04
C THR A 6 19.46 4.89 21.41
N GLU A 7 20.43 5.72 21.83
CA GLU A 7 21.82 5.60 21.41
C GLU A 7 22.35 4.17 21.67
N ASP A 8 22.00 3.57 22.82
CA ASP A 8 22.37 2.19 23.16
C ASP A 8 21.82 1.15 22.15
N LEU A 9 20.63 1.37 21.60
CA LEU A 9 20.03 0.49 20.59
C LEU A 9 20.76 0.59 19.25
N ILE A 10 21.08 1.82 18.82
CA ILE A 10 21.83 2.07 17.58
C ILE A 10 23.23 1.45 17.68
N GLU A 11 23.98 1.73 18.75
CA GLU A 11 25.31 1.14 18.96
C GLU A 11 25.25 -0.40 18.98
N GLN A 12 24.16 -0.98 19.51
CA GLN A 12 23.97 -2.42 19.52
C GLN A 12 23.74 -2.98 18.10
N ILE A 13 22.94 -2.29 17.28
CA ILE A 13 22.67 -2.68 15.89
C ILE A 13 23.95 -2.57 15.06
N GLU A 14 24.66 -1.44 15.13
CA GLU A 14 25.95 -1.23 14.45
C GLU A 14 26.95 -2.34 14.81
N ASN A 15 27.04 -2.69 16.10
CA ASN A 15 27.92 -3.77 16.55
C ASN A 15 27.54 -5.12 15.93
N PHE A 16 26.25 -5.45 15.87
CA PHE A 16 25.79 -6.68 15.26
C PHE A 16 26.05 -6.71 13.75
N ILE A 17 25.94 -5.57 13.06
CA ILE A 17 26.30 -5.45 11.63
C ILE A 17 27.81 -5.67 11.45
N GLU A 18 28.65 -5.02 12.27
CA GLU A 18 30.12 -5.13 12.18
C GLU A 18 30.60 -6.58 12.32
N VAL A 19 30.01 -7.34 13.26
CA VAL A 19 30.38 -8.74 13.50
C VAL A 19 29.61 -9.73 12.62
N GLY A 20 28.63 -9.27 11.84
CA GLY A 20 27.78 -10.09 10.97
C GLY A 20 26.85 -11.05 11.73
N ASP A 21 26.30 -10.61 12.88
CA ASP A 21 25.35 -11.39 13.67
C ASP A 21 23.90 -11.16 13.21
N ASN A 22 23.61 -11.65 12.01
CA ASN A 22 22.28 -11.58 11.40
C ASN A 22 21.18 -12.15 12.30
N THR A 23 21.49 -13.17 13.12
CA THR A 23 20.50 -13.81 13.99
C THR A 23 20.04 -12.87 15.10
N SER A 24 20.99 -12.15 15.71
CA SER A 24 20.64 -11.17 16.74
C SER A 24 19.90 -9.97 16.16
N ILE A 25 20.26 -9.50 14.96
CA ILE A 25 19.54 -8.41 14.28
C ILE A 25 18.09 -8.82 14.00
N LEU A 26 17.89 -9.98 13.37
CA LEU A 26 16.54 -10.48 13.06
C LEU A 26 15.70 -10.63 14.32
N ALA A 27 16.25 -11.20 15.40
CA ALA A 27 15.52 -11.34 16.66
C ALA A 27 15.23 -9.99 17.35
N LEU A 28 16.10 -9.00 17.17
CA LEU A 28 15.92 -7.66 17.73
C LEU A 28 14.82 -6.88 16.99
N LEU A 29 14.75 -7.02 15.67
CA LEU A 29 13.84 -6.27 14.80
C LEU A 29 12.55 -7.04 14.42
N GLU A 30 12.37 -8.27 14.91
CA GLU A 30 11.22 -9.15 14.59
C GLU A 30 9.86 -8.52 14.94
N GLU A 31 9.77 -7.79 16.04
CA GLU A 31 8.51 -7.18 16.53
C GLU A 31 8.53 -5.65 16.46
N VAL A 32 9.56 -5.08 15.81
CA VAL A 32 9.67 -3.63 15.58
C VAL A 32 8.79 -3.25 14.38
N HIS A 33 8.07 -2.14 14.53
CA HIS A 33 7.17 -1.61 13.52
C HIS A 33 7.96 -0.94 12.39
N HIS A 34 7.45 -0.94 11.16
CA HIS A 34 8.16 -0.37 10.00
C HIS A 34 8.57 1.11 10.20
N ALA A 35 7.68 1.94 10.74
CA ALA A 35 8.00 3.33 11.10
C ALA A 35 9.18 3.45 12.10
N ASP A 36 9.26 2.55 13.09
CA ASP A 36 10.37 2.51 14.04
C ASP A 36 11.67 1.98 13.38
N ILE A 37 11.54 1.12 12.35
CA ILE A 37 12.67 0.67 11.53
C ILE A 37 13.19 1.85 10.69
N ALA A 38 12.31 2.66 10.10
CA ALA A 38 12.70 3.87 9.36
C ALA A 38 13.52 4.81 10.24
N GLU A 39 13.07 5.07 11.48
CA GLU A 39 13.84 5.85 12.46
C GLU A 39 15.24 5.28 12.75
N ILE A 40 15.39 3.94 12.76
CA ILE A 40 16.70 3.30 12.91
C ILE A 40 17.58 3.53 11.67
N LEU A 41 17.00 3.40 10.46
CA LEU A 41 17.73 3.56 9.21
C LEU A 41 18.29 4.98 9.06
N ASP A 42 17.58 6.00 9.56
CA ASP A 42 18.02 7.40 9.56
C ASP A 42 19.23 7.69 10.47
N GLU A 43 19.46 6.87 11.50
CA GLU A 43 20.51 7.08 12.49
C GLU A 43 21.82 6.31 12.19
N ILE A 44 21.81 5.44 11.17
CA ILE A 44 22.97 4.63 10.76
C ILE A 44 23.50 5.05 9.39
N SER A 45 24.66 4.54 8.98
CA SER A 45 25.20 4.83 7.65
C SER A 45 24.38 4.18 6.52
N THR A 46 24.40 4.77 5.32
CA THR A 46 23.71 4.22 4.14
C THR A 46 24.10 2.77 3.85
N GLU A 47 25.37 2.39 4.06
CA GLU A 47 25.82 1.01 3.90
C GLU A 47 25.21 0.04 4.93
N GLU A 48 25.03 0.50 6.17
CA GLU A 48 24.39 -0.27 7.25
C GLU A 48 22.88 -0.36 7.03
N ALA A 49 22.25 0.73 6.62
CA ALA A 49 20.83 0.76 6.23
C ALA A 49 20.57 -0.22 5.08
N THR A 50 21.37 -0.15 4.01
CA THR A 50 21.33 -1.11 2.90
C THR A 50 21.47 -2.55 3.38
N TYR A 51 22.40 -2.80 4.32
CA TYR A 51 22.59 -4.13 4.89
C TYR A 51 21.35 -4.62 5.63
N LEU A 52 20.68 -3.75 6.41
CA LEU A 52 19.44 -4.09 7.11
C LEU A 52 18.30 -4.37 6.12
N ILE A 53 18.13 -3.54 5.10
CA ILE A 53 17.11 -3.75 4.05
C ILE A 53 17.28 -5.12 3.40
N LYS A 54 18.51 -5.49 3.02
CA LYS A 54 18.79 -6.81 2.42
C LYS A 54 18.65 -8.00 3.38
N LEU A 55 18.64 -7.74 4.68
CA LEU A 55 18.58 -8.79 5.70
C LEU A 55 17.16 -9.07 6.17
N LEU A 56 16.36 -8.01 6.31
CA LEU A 56 14.99 -8.08 6.79
C LEU A 56 14.04 -8.57 5.69
N ASP A 57 12.80 -8.84 6.09
CA ASP A 57 11.75 -9.29 5.18
C ASP A 57 11.12 -8.08 4.47
N SER A 58 10.88 -8.20 3.16
CA SER A 58 10.30 -7.15 2.31
C SER A 58 8.93 -6.67 2.81
N GLU A 59 8.15 -7.48 3.53
CA GLU A 59 6.89 -7.06 4.17
C GLU A 59 7.11 -5.91 5.16
N LYS A 60 8.30 -5.80 5.75
CA LYS A 60 8.65 -4.72 6.69
C LYS A 60 9.44 -3.60 6.06
N THR A 61 10.38 -3.94 5.17
CA THR A 61 11.31 -2.96 4.63
C THR A 61 10.66 -2.09 3.56
N SER A 62 9.69 -2.60 2.81
CA SER A 62 8.92 -1.83 1.84
C SER A 62 8.25 -0.62 2.50
N GLU A 63 7.45 -0.87 3.54
CA GLU A 63 6.79 0.15 4.36
C GLU A 63 7.78 1.06 5.10
N ALA A 64 8.93 0.53 5.55
CA ALA A 64 9.95 1.35 6.20
C ALA A 64 10.64 2.30 5.23
N LEU A 65 10.92 1.86 4.00
CA LEU A 65 11.48 2.70 2.94
C LEU A 65 10.52 3.83 2.56
N MET A 66 9.21 3.59 2.56
CA MET A 66 8.21 4.64 2.28
C MET A 66 8.20 5.78 3.29
N GLU A 67 8.60 5.52 4.54
CA GLU A 67 8.64 6.51 5.62
C GLU A 67 9.92 7.37 5.59
N LEU A 68 10.94 6.97 4.81
CA LEU A 68 12.19 7.73 4.67
C LEU A 68 12.00 8.96 3.76
N ASP A 69 12.84 9.97 3.98
CA ASP A 69 12.98 11.09 3.04
C ASP A 69 13.44 10.57 1.66
N GLU A 70 12.83 11.09 0.58
CA GLU A 70 13.07 10.68 -0.82
C GLU A 70 14.56 10.62 -1.18
N ASP A 71 15.33 11.68 -0.85
CA ASP A 71 16.76 11.76 -1.14
C ASP A 71 17.54 10.60 -0.49
N TYR A 72 17.18 10.20 0.74
CA TYR A 72 17.89 9.15 1.47
C TYR A 72 17.43 7.75 1.04
N ARG A 73 16.13 7.58 0.74
CA ARG A 73 15.62 6.38 0.09
C ARG A 73 16.37 6.12 -1.20
N GLU A 74 16.50 7.10 -2.09
CA GLU A 74 17.24 6.98 -3.37
C GLU A 74 18.67 6.44 -3.17
N GLU A 75 19.41 6.97 -2.17
CA GLU A 75 20.77 6.49 -1.86
C GLU A 75 20.82 5.00 -1.48
N ILE A 76 19.79 4.51 -0.76
CA ILE A 76 19.69 3.08 -0.41
C ILE A 76 19.36 2.25 -1.66
N LEU A 77 18.41 2.71 -2.48
CA LEU A 77 17.97 2.01 -3.69
C LEU A 77 19.09 1.86 -4.72
N ASP A 78 19.98 2.83 -4.83
CA ASP A 78 21.19 2.77 -5.66
C ASP A 78 22.11 1.58 -5.32
N ASN A 79 22.01 1.05 -4.09
CA ASN A 79 22.77 -0.11 -3.63
C ASN A 79 21.99 -1.45 -3.73
N LEU A 80 20.74 -1.39 -4.19
CA LEU A 80 19.90 -2.56 -4.45
C LEU A 80 19.99 -2.98 -5.92
N SER A 81 19.84 -4.28 -6.16
CA SER A 81 19.64 -4.81 -7.50
C SER A 81 18.20 -4.62 -7.95
N PRO A 82 17.91 -4.61 -9.26
CA PRO A 82 16.53 -4.52 -9.75
C PRO A 82 15.59 -5.60 -9.21
N GLN A 83 16.12 -6.79 -8.90
CA GLN A 83 15.33 -7.86 -8.27
C GLN A 83 14.98 -7.52 -6.82
N GLU A 84 15.97 -7.07 -6.02
CA GLU A 84 15.72 -6.68 -4.63
C GLU A 84 14.70 -5.54 -4.57
N ILE A 85 14.79 -4.55 -5.46
CA ILE A 85 13.78 -3.48 -5.55
C ILE A 85 12.40 -4.05 -5.94
N ALA A 86 12.33 -4.97 -6.90
CA ALA A 86 11.07 -5.58 -7.31
C ALA A 86 10.42 -6.38 -6.16
N ASP A 87 11.24 -7.01 -5.32
CA ASP A 87 10.76 -7.72 -4.12
C ASP A 87 10.12 -6.74 -3.12
N GLU A 88 10.71 -5.55 -2.91
CA GLU A 88 10.08 -4.49 -2.09
C GLU A 88 8.77 -3.97 -2.71
N LEU A 89 8.75 -3.72 -4.02
CA LEU A 89 7.56 -3.20 -4.71
C LEU A 89 6.37 -4.19 -4.71
N ASN A 90 6.62 -5.50 -4.61
CA ASN A 90 5.55 -6.50 -4.52
C ASN A 90 4.74 -6.38 -3.22
N GLU A 91 5.35 -5.84 -2.15
CA GLU A 91 4.71 -5.72 -0.85
C GLU A 91 4.02 -4.36 -0.65
N LEU A 92 4.28 -3.38 -1.51
CA LEU A 92 3.64 -2.06 -1.49
C LEU A 92 2.27 -2.07 -2.18
N ASP A 93 1.35 -1.22 -1.68
CA ASP A 93 0.13 -0.85 -2.39
C ASP A 93 0.48 -0.13 -3.72
N THR A 94 -0.40 -0.18 -4.72
CA THR A 94 -0.04 0.24 -6.09
C THR A 94 0.39 1.71 -6.19
N ASP A 95 -0.20 2.61 -5.40
CA ASP A 95 0.17 4.04 -5.35
C ASP A 95 1.58 4.25 -4.81
N ASP A 96 1.90 3.67 -3.65
CA ASP A 96 3.24 3.75 -3.06
C ASP A 96 4.29 3.12 -4.00
N ALA A 97 3.97 2.01 -4.65
CA ALA A 97 4.85 1.37 -5.62
C ALA A 97 5.13 2.25 -6.85
N VAL A 98 4.16 3.06 -7.28
CA VAL A 98 4.31 4.00 -8.39
C VAL A 98 5.21 5.17 -8.00
N ASP A 99 5.01 5.73 -6.80
CA ASP A 99 5.83 6.81 -6.27
C ASP A 99 7.29 6.35 -6.12
N PHE A 100 7.50 5.21 -5.46
CA PHE A 100 8.81 4.58 -5.29
C PHE A 100 9.51 4.32 -6.63
N LEU A 101 8.78 3.78 -7.62
CA LEU A 101 9.35 3.50 -8.94
C LEU A 101 9.71 4.79 -9.69
N SER A 102 8.96 5.87 -9.48
CA SER A 102 9.16 7.17 -10.16
C SER A 102 10.46 7.86 -9.76
N GLU A 103 11.04 7.51 -8.62
CA GLU A 103 12.35 7.99 -8.15
C GLU A 103 13.53 7.35 -8.90
N LEU A 104 13.32 6.20 -9.52
CA LEU A 104 14.38 5.47 -10.20
C LEU A 104 14.63 5.99 -11.63
N ASP A 105 15.88 5.86 -12.09
CA ASP A 105 16.23 6.07 -13.50
C ASP A 105 15.39 5.18 -14.44
N GLU A 106 14.98 5.71 -15.61
CA GLU A 106 14.12 5.00 -16.58
C GLU A 106 14.61 3.59 -16.97
N ASP A 107 15.93 3.40 -17.04
CA ASP A 107 16.53 2.11 -17.40
C ASP A 107 16.46 1.09 -16.25
N ILE A 108 16.50 1.56 -15.00
CA ILE A 108 16.30 0.73 -13.80
C ILE A 108 14.82 0.42 -13.64
N GLN A 109 13.93 1.41 -13.80
CA GLN A 109 12.48 1.21 -13.75
C GLN A 109 12.03 0.04 -14.61
N ARG A 110 12.50 -0.03 -15.86
CA ARG A 110 12.17 -1.13 -16.78
C ARG A 110 12.65 -2.48 -16.27
N GLN A 111 13.86 -2.54 -15.70
CA GLN A 111 14.42 -3.79 -15.17
C GLN A 111 13.68 -4.26 -13.92
N VAL A 112 13.25 -3.32 -13.07
CA VAL A 112 12.44 -3.59 -11.88
C VAL A 112 11.07 -4.11 -12.29
N ILE A 113 10.35 -3.41 -13.18
CA ILE A 113 9.04 -3.85 -13.69
C ILE A 113 9.12 -5.27 -14.28
N ASP A 114 10.16 -5.58 -15.05
CA ASP A 114 10.36 -6.90 -15.64
C ASP A 114 10.67 -8.00 -14.59
N ALA A 115 11.06 -7.62 -13.37
CA ALA A 115 11.41 -8.50 -12.26
C ALA A 115 10.28 -8.71 -11.23
N ILE A 116 9.19 -7.92 -11.29
CA ILE A 116 8.01 -8.06 -10.43
C ILE A 116 7.34 -9.42 -10.73
N GLU A 117 7.15 -10.24 -9.70
CA GLU A 117 6.60 -11.60 -9.85
C GLU A 117 5.08 -11.59 -10.07
N ASP A 118 4.37 -10.66 -9.41
CA ASP A 118 2.93 -10.50 -9.59
C ASP A 118 2.63 -9.72 -10.88
N GLU A 119 2.30 -10.46 -11.94
CA GLU A 119 1.95 -9.90 -13.24
C GLU A 119 0.70 -8.97 -13.19
N GLU A 120 -0.22 -9.16 -12.24
CA GLU A 120 -1.39 -8.28 -12.08
C GLU A 120 -0.95 -6.96 -11.45
N HIS A 121 -0.15 -7.02 -10.37
CA HIS A 121 0.42 -5.85 -9.70
C HIS A 121 1.29 -5.01 -10.64
N ALA A 122 2.22 -5.65 -11.37
CA ALA A 122 3.06 -4.99 -12.37
C ALA A 122 2.22 -4.24 -13.41
N ARG A 123 1.10 -4.83 -13.84
CA ARG A 123 0.21 -4.21 -14.82
C ARG A 123 -0.51 -2.99 -14.26
N ASP A 124 -0.92 -3.07 -13.00
CA ASP A 124 -1.64 -1.99 -12.32
C ASP A 124 -0.71 -0.80 -12.06
N ILE A 125 0.55 -1.04 -11.65
CA ILE A 125 1.62 -0.03 -11.57
C ILE A 125 1.83 0.66 -12.93
N ILE A 126 2.01 -0.12 -14.01
CA ILE A 126 2.19 0.43 -15.38
C ILE A 126 0.97 1.25 -15.84
N GLU A 127 -0.23 0.86 -15.43
CA GLU A 127 -1.44 1.63 -15.73
C GLU A 127 -1.43 2.97 -15.00
N MET A 128 -1.04 2.96 -13.72
CA MET A 128 -1.05 4.13 -12.86
C MET A 128 0.04 5.15 -13.19
N LEU A 129 1.22 4.71 -13.64
CA LEU A 129 2.28 5.59 -14.18
C LEU A 129 1.84 6.50 -15.34
N ARG A 130 0.63 6.32 -15.88
CA ARG A 130 0.07 7.17 -16.95
C ARG A 130 -0.74 8.35 -16.43
N TYR A 131 -1.13 8.32 -15.16
CA TYR A 131 -1.83 9.42 -14.52
C TYR A 131 -0.83 10.47 -14.04
N ASP A 132 -1.36 11.66 -13.80
CA ASP A 132 -0.59 12.76 -13.24
C ASP A 132 -0.51 12.53 -11.72
N GLU A 133 0.67 12.70 -11.12
CA GLU A 133 0.93 12.46 -9.69
C GLU A 133 -0.05 13.24 -8.79
N ASP A 134 -0.41 14.46 -9.20
CA ASP A 134 -1.33 15.34 -8.47
C ASP A 134 -2.81 15.14 -8.87
N SER A 135 -3.15 14.05 -9.57
CA SER A 135 -4.52 13.69 -9.91
C SER A 135 -5.06 12.56 -9.02
N ALA A 136 -6.39 12.43 -8.97
CA ALA A 136 -7.03 11.31 -8.27
C ALA A 136 -6.57 9.93 -8.78
N GLY A 137 -6.07 9.85 -10.02
CA GLY A 137 -5.52 8.64 -10.60
C GLY A 137 -4.09 8.35 -10.18
N GLY A 138 -3.28 9.38 -9.92
CA GLY A 138 -1.95 9.24 -9.33
C GLY A 138 -2.02 8.87 -7.85
N LEU A 139 -2.95 9.49 -7.11
CA LEU A 139 -3.09 9.33 -5.67
C LEU A 139 -3.94 8.13 -5.20
N MET A 140 -4.35 7.21 -6.09
CA MET A 140 -5.26 6.12 -5.71
C MET A 140 -4.55 4.77 -5.67
N ALA A 141 -4.76 3.98 -4.61
CA ALA A 141 -4.49 2.54 -4.66
C ALA A 141 -5.52 1.77 -5.50
N LYS A 142 -5.10 0.66 -6.13
CA LYS A 142 -5.98 -0.27 -6.87
C LYS A 142 -6.60 -1.32 -5.96
N GLU A 143 -5.96 -1.55 -4.81
CA GLU A 143 -6.31 -2.48 -3.76
C GLU A 143 -7.58 -2.01 -3.06
N LEU A 144 -8.73 -2.56 -3.45
CA LEU A 144 -10.02 -2.21 -2.86
C LEU A 144 -10.97 -3.37 -2.72
N VAL A 145 -11.79 -3.33 -1.67
CA VAL A 145 -12.85 -4.32 -1.47
C VAL A 145 -14.10 -3.91 -2.25
N ARG A 146 -14.43 -4.72 -3.27
CA ARG A 146 -15.66 -4.57 -4.07
C ARG A 146 -16.53 -5.80 -4.08
N VAL A 147 -17.84 -5.56 -4.11
CA VAL A 147 -18.86 -6.61 -4.05
C VAL A 147 -19.96 -6.36 -5.09
N ARG A 148 -20.72 -7.41 -5.41
CA ARG A 148 -21.83 -7.31 -6.37
C ARG A 148 -23.17 -7.26 -5.67
N GLU A 149 -24.09 -6.45 -6.19
CA GLU A 149 -25.47 -6.34 -5.66
C GLU A 149 -26.24 -7.67 -5.66
N THR A 150 -25.89 -8.59 -6.57
CA THR A 150 -26.52 -9.90 -6.74
C THR A 150 -26.09 -10.93 -5.70
N TRP A 151 -25.09 -10.61 -4.87
CA TRP A 151 -24.63 -11.52 -3.83
C TRP A 151 -25.57 -11.52 -2.62
N THR A 152 -25.63 -12.65 -1.92
CA THR A 152 -26.21 -12.68 -0.58
C THR A 152 -25.23 -12.10 0.43
N VAL A 153 -25.70 -11.62 1.58
CA VAL A 153 -24.84 -11.14 2.68
C VAL A 153 -23.78 -12.18 3.07
N ALA A 154 -24.15 -13.45 3.22
CA ALA A 154 -23.19 -14.52 3.53
C ALA A 154 -22.14 -14.72 2.42
N GLY A 155 -22.56 -14.64 1.15
CA GLY A 155 -21.67 -14.75 0.00
C GLY A 155 -20.70 -13.57 -0.08
N CYS A 156 -21.21 -12.37 0.19
CA CYS A 156 -20.49 -11.12 0.26
C CYS A 156 -19.38 -11.17 1.31
N VAL A 157 -19.70 -11.48 2.57
CA VAL A 157 -18.72 -11.57 3.66
C VAL A 157 -17.62 -12.59 3.33
N ARG A 158 -17.97 -13.73 2.73
CA ARG A 158 -16.96 -14.73 2.32
C ARG A 158 -16.01 -14.19 1.25
N LYS A 159 -16.53 -13.42 0.29
CA LYS A 159 -15.71 -12.83 -0.79
C LYS A 159 -14.86 -11.66 -0.29
N MET A 160 -15.42 -10.81 0.56
CA MET A 160 -14.68 -9.74 1.23
C MET A 160 -13.51 -10.30 2.05
N ARG A 161 -13.71 -11.40 2.79
CA ARG A 161 -12.62 -12.05 3.53
C ARG A 161 -11.48 -12.55 2.65
N ALA A 162 -11.75 -12.93 1.40
CA ALA A 162 -10.71 -13.35 0.48
C ALA A 162 -9.97 -12.15 -0.13
N GLN A 163 -10.69 -11.05 -0.42
CA GLN A 163 -10.07 -9.82 -0.92
C GLN A 163 -9.23 -9.13 0.16
N ALA A 164 -9.72 -9.07 1.40
CA ALA A 164 -9.03 -8.45 2.53
C ALA A 164 -7.76 -9.18 2.99
N GLN A 165 -7.33 -10.24 2.30
CA GLN A 165 -6.01 -10.84 2.49
C GLN A 165 -4.94 -10.10 1.68
N ASN A 166 -5.34 -9.31 0.68
CA ASN A 166 -4.48 -8.62 -0.27
C ASN A 166 -4.79 -7.11 -0.26
N VAL A 167 -5.26 -6.58 0.86
CA VAL A 167 -5.54 -5.15 1.02
C VAL A 167 -5.07 -4.77 2.41
N THR A 168 -4.16 -3.82 2.49
CA THR A 168 -3.56 -3.33 3.74
C THR A 168 -4.63 -2.80 4.70
N ARG A 169 -5.58 -1.99 4.17
CA ARG A 169 -6.66 -1.39 4.94
C ARG A 169 -7.99 -1.36 4.20
N VAL A 170 -9.05 -1.84 4.86
CA VAL A 170 -10.42 -1.78 4.30
C VAL A 170 -11.16 -0.57 4.85
N HIS A 171 -11.02 0.58 4.21
CA HIS A 171 -11.73 1.82 4.57
C HIS A 171 -13.20 1.81 4.17
N SER A 172 -13.52 1.21 3.02
CA SER A 172 -14.87 1.17 2.47
C SER A 172 -15.09 -0.08 1.65
N VAL A 173 -16.36 -0.45 1.47
CA VAL A 173 -16.76 -1.60 0.65
C VAL A 173 -17.68 -1.08 -0.45
N TYR A 174 -17.18 -1.08 -1.67
CA TYR A 174 -17.90 -0.54 -2.82
C TYR A 174 -18.76 -1.62 -3.47
N VAL A 175 -19.94 -1.23 -3.94
CA VAL A 175 -20.87 -2.11 -4.67
C VAL A 175 -20.79 -1.74 -6.14
N VAL A 176 -20.52 -2.74 -6.96
CA VAL A 176 -20.38 -2.60 -8.41
C VAL A 176 -21.37 -3.48 -9.16
N ASP A 177 -21.68 -3.08 -10.39
CA ASP A 177 -22.48 -3.88 -11.32
C ASP A 177 -21.64 -5.00 -11.99
N LYS A 178 -22.20 -5.66 -13.01
CA LYS A 178 -21.51 -6.76 -13.73
C LYS A 178 -20.36 -6.29 -14.64
N ASN A 179 -20.30 -4.99 -14.94
CA ASN A 179 -19.29 -4.33 -15.76
C ASN A 179 -18.32 -3.50 -14.90
N ASP A 180 -18.31 -3.71 -13.58
CA ASP A 180 -17.51 -2.98 -12.60
C ASP A 180 -17.84 -1.47 -12.48
N HIS A 181 -19.04 -1.04 -12.89
CA HIS A 181 -19.49 0.32 -12.60
C HIS A 181 -19.89 0.48 -11.13
N LEU A 182 -19.41 1.54 -10.48
CA LEU A 182 -19.81 1.90 -9.12
C LEU A 182 -21.32 2.22 -9.07
N ILE A 183 -22.05 1.51 -8.21
CA ILE A 183 -23.49 1.72 -8.00
C ILE A 183 -23.84 2.06 -6.54
N GLY A 184 -22.92 1.83 -5.60
CA GLY A 184 -23.20 2.01 -4.18
C GLY A 184 -22.02 1.69 -3.26
N ARG A 185 -22.28 1.75 -1.96
CA ARG A 185 -21.38 1.26 -0.91
C ARG A 185 -22.14 0.49 0.16
N LEU A 186 -21.42 -0.32 0.92
CA LEU A 186 -21.96 -1.02 2.08
C LEU A 186 -21.53 -0.36 3.39
N SER A 187 -22.49 -0.21 4.30
CA SER A 187 -22.17 0.06 5.70
C SER A 187 -21.85 -1.24 6.41
N LEU A 188 -20.76 -1.27 7.19
CA LEU A 188 -20.46 -2.40 8.08
C LEU A 188 -21.62 -2.68 9.05
N LYS A 189 -22.29 -1.63 9.55
CA LYS A 189 -23.46 -1.76 10.42
C LYS A 189 -24.61 -2.50 9.73
N ASP A 190 -24.91 -2.13 8.49
CA ASP A 190 -26.01 -2.76 7.74
C ASP A 190 -25.64 -4.21 7.40
N LEU A 191 -24.39 -4.46 7.03
CA LEU A 191 -23.88 -5.81 6.76
C LEU A 191 -23.95 -6.73 8.00
N LEU A 192 -23.66 -6.21 9.20
CA LEU A 192 -23.71 -6.95 10.46
C LEU A 192 -25.13 -7.22 10.96
N THR A 193 -26.09 -6.37 10.60
CA THR A 193 -27.48 -6.47 11.08
C THR A 193 -28.42 -7.15 10.10
N ALA A 194 -28.03 -7.27 8.82
CA ALA A 194 -28.80 -7.93 7.78
C ALA A 194 -28.83 -9.46 7.92
N GLU A 195 -29.90 -10.07 7.41
CA GLU A 195 -30.00 -11.53 7.37
C GLU A 195 -29.01 -12.12 6.36
N ALA A 196 -28.31 -13.19 6.74
CA ALA A 196 -27.32 -13.86 5.90
C ALA A 196 -27.79 -14.25 4.48
N LYS A 197 -29.10 -14.43 4.29
CA LYS A 197 -29.73 -14.81 3.02
C LYS A 197 -30.28 -13.63 2.20
N SER A 198 -30.35 -12.43 2.79
CA SER A 198 -30.76 -11.21 2.07
C SER A 198 -29.71 -10.84 1.01
N ASN A 199 -30.14 -10.12 -0.03
CA ASN A 199 -29.24 -9.69 -1.09
C ASN A 199 -28.58 -8.36 -0.74
N ILE A 200 -27.38 -8.13 -1.27
CA ILE A 200 -26.70 -6.83 -1.16
C ILE A 200 -27.55 -5.71 -1.77
N SER A 201 -28.30 -6.00 -2.86
CA SER A 201 -29.27 -5.09 -3.46
C SER A 201 -30.29 -4.48 -2.48
N ASP A 202 -30.57 -5.17 -1.38
CA ASP A 202 -31.59 -4.76 -0.41
C ASP A 202 -31.02 -3.80 0.67
N ILE A 203 -29.69 -3.72 0.79
CA ILE A 203 -29.02 -3.05 1.93
C ILE A 203 -27.94 -2.06 1.52
N TYR A 204 -27.49 -2.03 0.26
CA TYR A 204 -26.47 -1.08 -0.15
C TYR A 204 -27.01 0.36 -0.16
N ILE A 205 -26.11 1.31 0.05
CA ILE A 205 -26.39 2.74 0.00
C ILE A 205 -26.09 3.21 -1.44
N PRO A 206 -27.11 3.58 -2.24
CA PRO A 206 -26.90 4.10 -3.58
C PRO A 206 -26.36 5.53 -3.56
N ASN A 207 -25.82 5.99 -4.70
CA ASN A 207 -25.29 7.35 -4.90
C ASN A 207 -24.16 7.68 -3.90
N VAL A 208 -22.98 7.12 -4.16
CA VAL A 208 -21.76 7.40 -3.41
C VAL A 208 -21.08 8.60 -4.06
N ASP A 209 -20.60 9.54 -3.24
CA ASP A 209 -19.70 10.58 -3.73
C ASP A 209 -18.43 9.92 -4.28
N SER A 210 -18.07 10.24 -5.52
CA SER A 210 -16.90 9.72 -6.22
C SER A 210 -16.17 10.86 -6.91
N VAL A 211 -14.91 10.63 -7.26
CA VAL A 211 -14.08 11.56 -8.05
C VAL A 211 -13.72 10.92 -9.37
N ASN A 212 -13.50 11.73 -10.40
CA ASN A 212 -12.95 11.27 -11.67
C ASN A 212 -11.44 11.08 -11.54
N VAL A 213 -10.88 10.12 -12.26
CA VAL A 213 -9.44 9.83 -12.30
C VAL A 213 -8.57 11.04 -12.70
N HIS A 214 -9.16 12.02 -13.39
CA HIS A 214 -8.51 13.26 -13.79
C HIS A 214 -8.79 14.46 -12.87
N ASP A 215 -9.57 14.29 -11.80
CA ASP A 215 -9.79 15.34 -10.81
C ASP A 215 -8.47 15.64 -10.07
N THR A 216 -8.27 16.90 -9.67
CA THR A 216 -7.04 17.32 -8.98
C THR A 216 -7.04 16.89 -7.50
N ALA A 217 -5.85 16.74 -6.91
CA ALA A 217 -5.68 16.50 -5.48
C ALA A 217 -6.49 17.49 -4.60
N GLU A 218 -6.56 18.76 -4.99
CA GLU A 218 -7.35 19.78 -4.30
C GLU A 218 -8.86 19.51 -4.33
N ASP A 219 -9.37 19.01 -5.46
CA ASP A 219 -10.78 18.66 -5.62
C ASP A 219 -11.14 17.41 -4.80
N VAL A 220 -10.25 16.40 -4.81
CA VAL A 220 -10.34 15.19 -3.98
C VAL A 220 -10.39 15.58 -2.50
N ALA A 221 -9.41 16.33 -2.02
CA ALA A 221 -9.31 16.78 -0.63
C ALA A 221 -10.56 17.58 -0.20
N ARG A 222 -11.08 18.45 -1.08
CA ARG A 222 -12.30 19.23 -0.81
C ARG A 222 -13.52 18.35 -0.61
N ILE A 223 -13.70 17.30 -1.41
CA ILE A 223 -14.83 16.36 -1.28
C ILE A 223 -14.68 15.54 -0.01
N MET A 224 -13.50 14.99 0.25
CA MET A 224 -13.23 14.21 1.46
C MET A 224 -13.48 15.02 2.72
N GLN A 225 -12.97 16.26 2.79
CA GLN A 225 -13.18 17.15 3.93
C GLN A 225 -14.65 17.56 4.11
N LYS A 226 -15.36 17.87 3.01
CA LYS A 226 -16.75 18.33 3.07
C LYS A 226 -17.68 17.26 3.63
N TYR A 227 -17.42 16.00 3.31
CA TYR A 227 -18.28 14.87 3.67
C TYR A 227 -17.69 13.95 4.74
N ASP A 228 -16.54 14.33 5.32
CA ASP A 228 -15.85 13.58 6.38
C ASP A 228 -15.57 12.13 5.94
N LEU A 229 -15.01 11.98 4.73
CA LEU A 229 -14.70 10.69 4.13
C LEU A 229 -13.27 10.28 4.44
N GLU A 230 -13.11 9.07 4.97
CA GLU A 230 -11.79 8.42 5.10
C GLU A 230 -11.26 7.92 3.75
N ALA A 231 -12.15 7.56 2.83
CA ALA A 231 -11.81 7.13 1.47
C ALA A 231 -12.89 7.57 0.48
N VAL A 232 -12.49 7.87 -0.75
CA VAL A 232 -13.39 8.23 -1.86
C VAL A 232 -13.07 7.34 -3.08
N PRO A 233 -14.08 6.71 -3.70
CA PRO A 233 -13.85 5.88 -4.88
C PRO A 233 -13.53 6.77 -6.08
N VAL A 234 -12.50 6.37 -6.83
CA VAL A 234 -12.12 6.99 -8.10
C VAL A 234 -12.79 6.22 -9.25
N VAL A 235 -13.36 6.95 -10.21
CA VAL A 235 -14.02 6.40 -11.40
C VAL A 235 -13.43 7.00 -12.66
N ASN A 236 -13.49 6.27 -13.78
CA ASN A 236 -13.09 6.77 -15.09
C ASN A 236 -14.30 7.34 -15.86
N ASP A 237 -14.00 7.95 -17.01
CA ASP A 237 -15.04 8.37 -17.95
C ASP A 237 -15.79 7.16 -18.51
N ALA A 238 -17.12 7.30 -18.62
CA ALA A 238 -18.03 6.26 -19.12
C ALA A 238 -17.96 6.06 -20.65
#